data_AF-A0A7S2BZT4-F1
#
_entry.id   AF-A0A7S2BZT4-F1
#
_cell.length_a   1.000
_cell.length_b   1.000
_cell.length_c   1.000
_cell.angle_alpha   90.00
_cell.angle_beta   90.00
_cell.angle_gamma   90.00
#
_symmetry.space_group_name_H-M   'P 1'
#
loop_
_entity.id
_entity.type
_entity.pdbx_description
1 polymer ?
#
loop_
_entity_poly.entity_id
_entity_poly.type
_entity_poly.pdbx_seq_one_letter_code
_entity_poly.pdbx_strand_id
1 'polypeptide(L)'
;MVFVMMLAAMPGLLLNAPVGLYARMVTDKHQVEALAKSNVKLKATDVRLSKMITTCIAGVPVLWLSYAIIIFCFGYKMKEVALFLFCCPFFSYLGVLAAEAGMVDLKDLKPLLLRLMVNREEMMKLMKERQELQKMVRATVKKYGPDMGEVYFGRNISWANLAQNERLSALDSPTSSRTTSEDKAAASFQPKSKDI
;
A
#
# COMPACT_ATOMS: atom_id res chain seq x y z
N MET A 1 -31.86 15.25 10.20
CA MET A 1 -30.91 15.89 9.27
C MET A 1 -30.03 14.87 8.55
N VAL A 2 -29.34 13.98 9.27
CA VAL A 2 -28.45 12.94 8.68
C VAL A 2 -29.16 12.00 7.69
N PHE A 3 -30.40 11.59 7.98
CA PHE A 3 -31.15 10.69 7.10
C PHE A 3 -31.44 11.30 5.71
N VAL A 4 -31.69 12.61 5.67
CA VAL A 4 -31.92 13.35 4.42
C VAL A 4 -30.63 13.45 3.60
N MET A 5 -29.50 13.67 4.26
CA MET A 5 -28.17 13.66 3.63
C MET A 5 -27.82 12.30 3.02
N MET A 6 -28.12 11.19 3.73
CA MET A 6 -27.93 9.84 3.17
C MET A 6 -28.83 9.58 1.97
N LEU A 7 -30.12 9.97 2.03
CA LEU A 7 -31.05 9.78 0.91
C LEU A 7 -30.62 10.57 -0.34
N ALA A 8 -30.09 11.79 -0.14
CA ALA A 8 -29.59 12.62 -1.23
C ALA A 8 -28.25 12.12 -1.81
N ALA A 9 -27.38 11.53 -0.98
CA ALA A 9 -26.11 10.97 -1.41
C ALA A 9 -26.25 9.60 -2.11
N MET A 10 -27.27 8.82 -1.75
CA MET A 10 -27.52 7.47 -2.27
C MET A 10 -27.53 7.40 -3.81
N PRO A 11 -28.28 8.25 -4.55
CA PRO A 11 -28.30 8.19 -6.01
C PRO A 11 -26.94 8.54 -6.65
N GLY A 12 -26.18 9.48 -6.07
CA GLY A 12 -24.84 9.82 -6.54
C GLY A 12 -23.83 8.69 -6.31
N LEU A 13 -24.00 7.94 -5.22
CA LEU A 13 -23.19 6.76 -4.93
C LEU A 13 -23.53 5.59 -5.87
N LEU A 14 -24.82 5.34 -6.08
CA LEU A 14 -25.30 4.27 -6.95
C LEU A 14 -24.84 4.47 -8.39
N LEU A 15 -24.84 5.72 -8.86
CA LEU A 15 -24.39 6.09 -10.20
C LEU A 15 -22.90 5.78 -10.41
N ASN A 16 -22.05 5.93 -9.38
CA ASN A 16 -20.60 5.72 -9.45
C ASN A 16 -20.14 4.33 -8.97
N ALA A 17 -21.01 3.57 -8.30
CA ALA A 17 -20.74 2.22 -7.82
C ALA A 17 -20.13 1.25 -8.86
N PRO A 18 -20.60 1.19 -10.13
CA PRO A 18 -20.05 0.24 -11.10
C PRO A 18 -18.56 0.49 -11.40
N VAL A 19 -18.11 1.75 -11.43
CA VAL A 19 -16.69 2.07 -11.65
C VAL A 19 -15.83 1.61 -10.48
N GLY A 20 -16.31 1.78 -9.24
CA GLY A 20 -15.61 1.32 -8.04
C GLY A 20 -15.46 -0.21 -8.00
N LEU A 21 -16.52 -0.95 -8.37
CA LEU A 21 -16.46 -2.41 -8.48
C LEU A 21 -15.51 -2.86 -9.58
N TYR A 22 -15.61 -2.24 -10.76
CA TYR A 22 -14.75 -2.56 -11.90
C TYR A 22 -13.27 -2.34 -11.58
N ALA A 23 -12.93 -1.20 -10.96
CA ALA A 23 -11.56 -0.90 -10.54
C ALA A 23 -11.04 -1.96 -9.54
N ARG A 24 -11.87 -2.42 -8.61
CA ARG A 24 -11.48 -3.49 -7.67
C ARG A 24 -11.18 -4.81 -8.39
N MET A 25 -12.01 -5.22 -9.35
CA MET A 25 -11.79 -6.45 -10.12
C MET A 25 -10.49 -6.40 -10.94
N VAL A 26 -10.19 -5.27 -11.58
CA VAL A 26 -8.98 -5.12 -12.41
C VAL A 26 -7.71 -5.06 -11.54
N THR A 27 -7.77 -4.35 -10.42
CA THR A 27 -6.62 -4.16 -9.53
C THR A 27 -6.24 -5.43 -8.78
N ASP A 28 -7.20 -6.28 -8.43
CA ASP A 28 -6.94 -7.56 -7.77
C ASP A 28 -6.12 -8.50 -8.67
N LYS A 29 -6.39 -8.52 -9.98
CA LYS A 29 -5.60 -9.29 -10.96
C LYS A 29 -4.15 -8.79 -11.02
N HIS A 30 -3.97 -7.48 -11.14
CA HIS A 30 -2.63 -6.88 -11.17
C HIS A 30 -1.86 -7.01 -9.85
N GLN A 31 -2.56 -7.08 -8.71
CA GLN A 31 -1.92 -7.33 -7.42
C GLN A 31 -1.32 -8.74 -7.38
N VAL A 32 -2.03 -9.75 -7.88
CA VAL A 32 -1.54 -11.13 -7.95
C VAL A 32 -0.34 -11.24 -8.91
N GLU A 33 -0.40 -10.60 -10.08
CA GLU A 33 0.72 -10.54 -11.02
C GLU A 33 1.97 -9.89 -10.38
N ALA A 34 1.79 -8.80 -9.63
CA ALA A 34 2.89 -8.11 -8.97
C ALA A 34 3.50 -8.91 -7.82
N LEU A 35 2.70 -9.70 -7.10
CA LEU A 35 3.17 -10.63 -6.07
C LEU A 35 3.94 -11.79 -6.70
N ALA A 36 3.44 -12.38 -7.79
CA ALA A 36 4.11 -13.46 -8.49
C ALA A 36 5.48 -13.04 -9.06
N LYS A 37 5.62 -11.79 -9.47
CA LYS A 37 6.87 -11.24 -10.01
C LYS A 37 7.95 -10.97 -8.94
N SER A 38 7.61 -10.94 -7.65
CA SER A 38 8.55 -10.53 -6.60
C SER A 38 8.57 -11.51 -5.43
N ASN A 39 9.70 -12.21 -5.29
CA ASN A 39 9.91 -13.19 -4.22
C ASN A 39 9.92 -12.58 -2.79
N VAL A 40 10.06 -11.25 -2.67
CA VAL A 40 10.17 -10.53 -1.39
C VAL A 40 8.93 -9.69 -1.04
N LYS A 41 7.96 -9.51 -1.94
CA LYS A 41 6.78 -8.67 -1.67
C LYS A 41 5.64 -9.48 -1.07
N LEU A 42 5.30 -9.17 0.18
CA LEU A 42 4.25 -9.88 0.93
C LEU A 42 2.82 -9.36 0.65
N LYS A 43 2.63 -8.13 0.16
CA LYS A 43 1.27 -7.55 0.06
C LYS A 43 0.95 -6.64 -1.14
N ALA A 44 1.95 -6.14 -1.87
CA ALA A 44 1.79 -5.32 -3.10
C ALA A 44 0.66 -4.25 -3.07
N THR A 45 0.35 -3.68 -1.90
CA THR A 45 -0.77 -2.74 -1.71
C THR A 45 -0.60 -1.45 -2.50
N ASP A 46 0.63 -0.97 -2.62
CA ASP A 46 0.99 0.24 -3.36
C ASP A 46 0.60 0.15 -4.85
N VAL A 47 0.93 -0.98 -5.48
CA VAL A 47 0.58 -1.26 -6.89
C VAL A 47 -0.93 -1.30 -7.07
N ARG A 48 -1.66 -1.93 -6.15
CA ARG A 48 -3.12 -1.99 -6.19
C ARG A 48 -3.73 -0.60 -6.13
N LEU A 49 -3.27 0.25 -5.21
CA LEU A 49 -3.81 1.58 -5.00
C LEU A 49 -3.56 2.47 -6.23
N SER A 50 -2.33 2.44 -6.77
CA SER A 50 -1.97 3.20 -7.98
C SER A 50 -2.84 2.78 -9.17
N LYS A 51 -2.96 1.47 -9.43
CA LYS A 51 -3.82 0.96 -10.51
C LYS A 51 -5.28 1.32 -10.32
N MET A 52 -5.77 1.33 -9.09
CA MET A 52 -7.16 1.70 -8.79
C MET A 52 -7.44 3.15 -9.19
N ILE A 53 -6.54 4.08 -8.83
CA ILE A 53 -6.68 5.50 -9.19
C ILE A 53 -6.67 5.67 -10.71
N THR A 54 -5.71 5.04 -11.42
CA THR A 54 -5.65 5.12 -12.89
C THR A 54 -6.91 4.56 -13.55
N THR A 55 -7.40 3.41 -13.09
CA THR A 55 -8.64 2.80 -13.62
C THR A 55 -9.86 3.65 -13.33
N CYS A 56 -9.94 4.33 -12.18
CA CYS A 56 -11.04 5.26 -11.89
C CYS A 56 -11.01 6.50 -12.80
N ILE A 57 -9.84 7.13 -13.00
CA ILE A 57 -9.70 8.31 -13.87
C ILE A 57 -10.15 7.98 -15.31
N ALA A 58 -9.77 6.81 -15.82
CA ALA A 58 -10.21 6.37 -17.15
C ALA A 58 -11.66 5.85 -17.17
N GLY A 59 -12.13 5.26 -16.07
CA GLY A 59 -13.45 4.64 -15.98
C GLY A 59 -14.60 5.64 -15.85
N VAL A 60 -14.40 6.78 -15.19
CA VAL A 60 -15.41 7.84 -15.02
C VAL A 60 -15.93 8.38 -16.36
N PRO A 61 -15.10 8.84 -17.32
CA PRO A 61 -15.61 9.33 -18.61
C PRO A 61 -16.27 8.23 -19.45
N VAL A 62 -15.75 6.99 -19.38
CA VAL A 62 -16.36 5.82 -20.05
C VAL A 62 -17.74 5.54 -19.50
N LEU A 63 -17.92 5.68 -18.18
CA LEU A 63 -19.21 5.51 -17.53
C LEU A 63 -20.24 6.54 -18.02
N TRP A 64 -19.85 7.82 -18.11
CA TRP A 64 -20.73 8.87 -18.63
C TRP A 64 -21.13 8.63 -20.09
N LEU A 65 -20.19 8.18 -20.92
CA LEU A 65 -20.47 7.77 -22.30
C LEU A 65 -21.46 6.61 -22.36
N SER A 66 -21.30 5.61 -21.49
CA SER A 66 -22.24 4.48 -21.43
C SER A 66 -23.66 4.93 -21.06
N TYR A 67 -23.81 5.87 -20.12
CA TYR A 67 -25.11 6.44 -19.80
C TYR A 67 -25.70 7.26 -20.94
N ALA A 68 -24.88 8.06 -21.63
CA ALA A 68 -25.34 8.82 -22.80
C ALA A 68 -25.85 7.90 -23.92
N ILE A 69 -25.18 6.77 -24.16
CA ILE A 69 -25.63 5.76 -25.14
C ILE A 69 -26.95 5.13 -24.70
N ILE A 70 -27.10 4.75 -23.43
CA ILE A 70 -28.34 4.16 -22.91
C ILE A 70 -29.51 5.14 -23.08
N ILE A 71 -29.34 6.40 -22.69
CA ILE A 71 -30.38 7.43 -22.83
C ILE A 71 -30.71 7.66 -24.31
N PHE A 72 -29.70 7.67 -25.18
CA PHE A 72 -29.94 7.78 -26.62
C PHE A 72 -30.75 6.59 -27.17
N CYS A 73 -30.45 5.36 -26.74
CA CYS A 73 -31.20 4.16 -27.12
C CYS A 73 -32.67 4.16 -26.67
N PHE A 74 -33.00 4.86 -25.58
CA PHE A 74 -34.38 5.04 -25.12
C PHE A 74 -35.18 6.08 -25.93
N GLY A 75 -34.58 6.72 -26.94
CA GLY A 75 -35.28 7.61 -27.87
C GLY A 75 -35.42 9.06 -27.39
N TYR A 76 -34.63 9.48 -26.39
CA TYR A 76 -34.60 10.86 -25.91
C TYR A 76 -33.97 11.81 -26.93
N LYS A 77 -34.38 13.09 -26.92
CA LYS A 77 -33.87 14.08 -27.89
C LYS A 77 -32.42 14.44 -27.59
N MET A 78 -31.66 14.81 -28.62
CA MET A 78 -30.25 15.23 -28.48
C MET A 78 -30.03 16.35 -27.44
N LYS A 79 -31.02 17.25 -27.26
CA LYS A 79 -30.97 18.32 -26.26
C LYS A 79 -31.03 17.78 -24.82
N GLU A 80 -31.82 16.75 -24.58
CA GLU A 80 -31.96 16.11 -23.26
C GLU A 80 -30.70 15.30 -22.93
N VAL A 81 -30.14 14.60 -23.92
CA VAL A 81 -28.86 13.89 -23.80
C VAL A 81 -27.72 14.88 -23.49
N ALA A 82 -27.67 16.02 -24.19
CA ALA A 82 -26.65 17.05 -23.97
C ALA A 82 -26.78 17.70 -22.58
N LEU A 83 -28.01 17.97 -22.13
CA LEU A 83 -28.28 18.50 -20.79
C LEU A 83 -27.87 17.50 -19.71
N PHE A 84 -28.18 16.22 -19.91
CA PHE A 84 -27.73 15.16 -19.01
C PHE A 84 -26.20 15.06 -18.96
N LEU A 85 -25.52 15.07 -20.10
CA LEU A 85 -24.05 15.03 -20.18
C LEU A 85 -23.40 16.21 -19.44
N PHE A 86 -24.00 17.40 -19.49
CA PHE A 86 -23.52 18.59 -18.77
C PHE A 86 -23.80 18.55 -17.26
N CYS A 87 -24.94 17.99 -16.84
CA CYS A 87 -25.32 17.89 -15.43
C CYS A 87 -24.64 16.70 -14.71
N CYS A 88 -24.35 15.64 -15.45
CA CYS A 88 -23.72 14.41 -14.96
C CYS A 88 -22.40 14.63 -14.21
N PRO A 89 -21.41 15.42 -14.69
CA PRO A 89 -20.16 15.65 -13.96
C PRO A 89 -20.40 16.33 -12.61
N PHE A 90 -21.35 17.26 -12.52
CA PHE A 90 -21.69 17.93 -11.27
C PHE A 90 -22.27 16.92 -10.26
N PHE A 91 -23.23 16.10 -10.69
CA PHE A 91 -23.83 15.09 -9.82
C PHE A 91 -22.84 13.98 -9.44
N SER A 92 -21.98 13.58 -10.37
CA SER A 92 -20.91 12.61 -10.14
C SER A 92 -19.90 13.12 -9.13
N TYR A 93 -19.52 14.39 -9.22
CA TYR A 93 -18.62 15.03 -8.26
C TYR A 93 -19.22 15.05 -6.84
N LEU A 94 -20.50 15.43 -6.71
CA LEU A 94 -21.20 15.38 -5.42
C LEU A 94 -21.27 13.96 -4.85
N GLY A 95 -21.50 12.96 -5.71
CA GLY A 95 -21.51 11.55 -5.31
C GLY A 95 -20.15 11.07 -4.80
N VAL A 96 -19.05 11.45 -5.46
CA VAL A 96 -17.68 11.12 -5.03
C VAL A 96 -17.34 11.83 -3.72
N LEU A 97 -17.69 13.11 -3.57
CA LEU A 97 -17.45 13.86 -2.33
C LEU A 97 -18.20 13.25 -1.15
N ALA A 98 -19.45 12.85 -1.36
CA ALA A 98 -20.24 12.13 -0.35
C ALA A 98 -19.64 10.76 -0.02
N ALA A 99 -19.10 10.05 -1.01
CA ALA A 99 -18.43 8.77 -0.80
C ALA A 99 -17.13 8.90 0.01
N GLU A 100 -16.35 9.96 -0.26
CA GLU A 100 -15.14 10.27 0.50
C GLU A 100 -15.48 10.56 1.97
N ALA A 101 -16.40 11.50 2.21
CA ALA A 101 -16.87 11.82 3.55
C ALA A 101 -17.42 10.59 4.29
N GLY A 102 -18.27 9.80 3.63
CA GLY A 102 -18.82 8.58 4.20
C GLY A 102 -17.74 7.53 4.53
N MET A 103 -16.69 7.40 3.72
CA MET A 103 -15.60 6.45 3.99
C MET A 103 -14.75 6.89 5.17
N VAL A 104 -14.53 8.19 5.36
CA VAL A 104 -13.83 8.73 6.53
C VAL A 104 -14.64 8.46 7.79
N ASP A 105 -15.93 8.81 7.79
CA ASP A 105 -16.84 8.57 8.91
C ASP A 105 -16.90 7.08 9.28
N LEU A 106 -16.98 6.17 8.29
CA LEU A 106 -16.99 4.72 8.53
C LEU A 106 -15.69 4.22 9.16
N LYS A 107 -14.53 4.77 8.76
CA LYS A 107 -13.24 4.40 9.37
C LYS A 107 -13.13 4.88 10.81
N ASP A 108 -13.73 6.01 11.15
CA ASP A 108 -13.75 6.55 12.51
C ASP A 108 -14.77 5.83 13.40
N LEU A 109 -15.84 5.29 12.81
CA LEU A 109 -16.78 4.42 13.52
C LEU A 109 -16.19 3.05 13.86
N LYS A 110 -15.28 2.53 13.03
CA LYS A 110 -14.63 1.23 13.24
C LYS A 110 -13.99 1.07 14.64
N PRO A 111 -13.14 1.99 15.14
CA PRO A 111 -12.56 1.86 16.47
C PRO A 111 -13.62 1.95 17.57
N LEU A 112 -14.69 2.73 17.38
CA LEU A 112 -15.79 2.82 18.33
C LEU A 112 -16.54 1.48 18.44
N LEU A 113 -16.81 0.87 17.28
CA LEU A 113 -17.47 -0.43 17.19
C LEU A 113 -16.57 -1.54 17.74
N LEU A 114 -15.26 -1.52 17.41
CA LEU A 114 -14.28 -2.43 17.99
C LEU A 114 -14.19 -2.27 19.51
N ARG A 115 -14.26 -1.05 20.05
CA ARG A 115 -14.26 -0.82 21.50
C ARG A 115 -15.51 -1.37 22.18
N LEU A 116 -16.65 -1.37 21.49
CA LEU A 116 -17.89 -1.96 21.99
C LEU A 116 -17.84 -3.50 21.96
N MET A 117 -17.21 -4.09 20.94
CA MET A 117 -17.11 -5.54 20.77
C MET A 117 -15.92 -6.19 21.50
N VAL A 118 -14.85 -5.44 21.77
CA VAL A 118 -13.65 -5.96 22.45
C VAL A 118 -13.95 -6.18 23.93
N ASN A 119 -13.76 -7.43 24.36
CA ASN A 119 -13.82 -7.80 25.76
C ASN A 119 -12.58 -7.27 26.51
N ARG A 120 -12.76 -6.67 27.69
CA ARG A 120 -11.65 -6.16 28.53
C ARG A 120 -10.59 -7.23 28.81
N GLU A 121 -11.00 -8.49 28.84
CA GLU A 121 -10.13 -9.64 29.10
C GLU A 121 -9.07 -9.85 28.01
N GLU A 122 -9.42 -9.66 26.73
CA GLU A 122 -8.45 -9.75 25.62
C GLU A 122 -7.43 -8.63 25.71
N MET A 123 -7.87 -7.41 26.07
CA MET A 123 -6.98 -6.27 26.25
C MET A 123 -6.00 -6.51 27.41
N MET A 124 -6.49 -7.06 28.52
CA MET A 124 -5.67 -7.47 29.66
C MET A 124 -4.67 -8.58 29.30
N LYS A 125 -5.08 -9.57 28.48
CA LYS A 125 -4.20 -10.63 28.00
C LYS A 125 -3.07 -10.07 27.14
N LEU A 126 -3.37 -9.19 26.18
CA LEU A 126 -2.37 -8.53 25.34
C LEU A 126 -1.39 -7.68 26.17
N MET A 127 -1.86 -7.01 27.23
CA MET A 127 -0.98 -6.27 28.15
C MET A 127 -0.04 -7.22 28.91
N LYS A 128 -0.54 -8.36 29.40
CA LYS A 128 0.29 -9.38 30.06
C LYS A 128 1.33 -9.98 29.11
N GLU A 129 0.92 -10.37 27.90
CA GLU A 129 1.83 -10.88 26.88
C GLU A 129 2.92 -9.85 26.53
N ARG A 130 2.56 -8.56 26.38
CA ARG A 130 3.54 -7.50 26.18
C ARG A 130 4.55 -7.38 27.33
N GLN A 131 4.09 -7.46 28.58
CA GLN A 131 4.98 -7.43 29.75
C GLN A 131 5.90 -8.65 29.79
N GLU A 132 5.39 -9.83 29.46
CA GLU A 132 6.16 -11.06 29.42
C GLU A 132 7.22 -11.05 28.31
N LEU A 133 6.85 -10.62 27.10
CA LEU A 133 7.80 -10.43 26.00
C LEU A 133 8.88 -9.40 26.37
N GLN A 134 8.51 -8.28 27.00
CA GLN A 134 9.50 -7.29 27.47
C GLN A 134 10.46 -7.89 28.49
N LYS A 135 9.96 -8.72 29.41
CA LYS A 135 10.79 -9.42 30.40
C LYS A 135 11.74 -10.40 29.71
N MET A 136 11.25 -11.18 28.75
CA MET A 136 12.05 -12.09 27.93
C MET A 136 13.15 -11.35 27.17
N VAL A 137 12.81 -10.26 26.48
CA VAL A 137 13.79 -9.43 25.76
C VAL A 137 14.84 -8.88 26.72
N ARG A 138 14.44 -8.32 27.87
CA ARG A 138 15.40 -7.82 28.89
C ARG A 138 16.29 -8.93 29.44
N ALA A 139 15.75 -10.14 29.65
CA ALA A 139 16.52 -11.28 30.11
C ALA A 139 17.54 -11.73 29.06
N THR A 140 17.13 -11.81 27.79
CA THR A 140 18.02 -12.11 26.65
C THR A 140 19.11 -11.06 26.51
N VAL A 141 18.75 -9.77 26.57
CA VAL A 141 19.71 -8.66 26.53
C VAL A 141 20.67 -8.71 27.71
N LYS A 142 20.22 -9.07 28.92
CA LYS A 142 21.10 -9.24 30.07
C LYS A 142 22.04 -10.45 29.92
N LYS A 143 21.57 -11.52 29.28
CA LYS A 143 22.35 -12.75 29.05
C LYS A 143 23.45 -12.57 28.01
N TYR A 144 23.13 -11.95 26.88
CA TYR A 144 24.06 -11.79 25.74
C TYR A 144 24.66 -10.39 25.62
N GLY A 145 24.18 -9.42 26.39
CA GLY A 145 24.70 -8.05 26.44
C GLY A 145 26.17 -7.97 26.86
N PRO A 146 26.66 -8.73 27.86
CA PRO A 146 28.07 -8.72 28.24
C PRO A 146 29.02 -9.10 27.10
N ASP A 147 28.58 -9.97 26.19
CA ASP A 147 29.35 -10.41 25.03
C ASP A 147 29.48 -9.32 23.95
N MET A 148 28.61 -8.30 23.98
CA MET A 148 28.62 -7.18 23.02
C MET A 148 29.53 -6.00 23.43
N GLY A 149 30.23 -6.11 24.56
CA GLY A 149 31.29 -5.16 24.96
C GLY A 149 30.83 -3.69 25.02
N GLU A 150 31.52 -2.81 24.29
CA GLU A 150 31.29 -1.35 24.31
C GLU A 150 29.86 -0.94 23.94
N VAL A 151 29.17 -1.73 23.12
CA VAL A 151 27.79 -1.45 22.66
C VAL A 151 26.78 -1.57 23.81
N TYR A 152 27.05 -2.43 24.79
CA TYR A 152 26.15 -2.68 25.92
C TYR A 152 26.40 -1.73 27.10
N PHE A 153 27.66 -1.38 27.38
CA PHE A 153 28.04 -0.55 28.52
C PHE A 153 28.15 0.95 28.20
N GLY A 154 28.27 1.32 26.92
CA GLY A 154 28.44 2.70 26.49
C GLY A 154 27.17 3.55 26.64
N ARG A 155 27.29 4.70 27.33
CA ARG A 155 26.17 5.67 27.48
C ARG A 155 25.89 6.47 26.21
N ASN A 156 26.92 6.73 25.39
CA ASN A 156 26.82 7.40 24.10
C ASN A 156 27.58 6.54 23.07
N ILE A 157 26.84 5.94 22.16
CA ILE A 157 27.38 5.02 21.16
C ILE A 157 27.61 5.81 19.87
N SER A 158 28.87 5.96 19.44
CA SER A 158 29.19 6.51 18.12
C SER A 158 29.17 5.39 17.08
N TRP A 159 28.04 5.24 16.40
CA TRP A 159 27.81 4.20 15.40
C TRP A 159 28.84 4.23 14.25
N ALA A 160 29.35 5.43 13.90
CA ALA A 160 30.38 5.59 12.88
C ALA A 160 31.71 4.94 13.27
N ASN A 161 32.12 5.04 14.53
CA ASN A 161 33.40 4.52 15.01
C ASN A 161 33.37 2.99 15.16
N LEU A 162 32.23 2.42 15.58
CA LEU A 162 32.04 0.97 15.67
C LEU A 162 32.05 0.30 14.30
N ALA A 163 31.32 0.87 13.33
CA ALA A 163 31.34 0.38 11.95
C ALA A 163 32.74 0.47 11.31
N GLN A 164 33.53 1.47 11.69
CA GLN A 164 34.91 1.62 11.24
C GLN A 164 35.86 0.60 11.91
N ASN A 165 35.72 0.34 13.22
CA ASN A 165 36.50 -0.68 13.95
C ASN A 165 36.21 -2.12 13.46
N GLU A 166 34.96 -2.44 13.13
CA GLU A 166 34.62 -3.73 12.50
C GLU A 166 35.27 -3.88 11.12
N ARG A 167 35.33 -2.79 10.34
CA ARG A 167 36.00 -2.78 9.04
C ARG A 167 37.51 -2.95 9.14
N LEU A 168 38.13 -2.34 10.15
CA LEU A 168 39.57 -2.44 10.43
C LEU A 168 39.94 -3.81 10.97
N SER A 169 39.15 -4.37 11.90
CA SER A 169 39.36 -5.74 12.42
C SER A 169 39.13 -6.83 11.36
N ALA A 170 38.26 -6.60 10.37
CA ALA A 170 38.12 -7.46 9.20
C ALA A 170 39.35 -7.42 8.26
N LEU A 171 40.14 -6.33 8.28
CA LEU A 171 41.37 -6.18 7.49
C LEU A 171 42.60 -6.79 8.19
N ASP A 172 42.61 -6.88 9.52
CA ASP A 172 43.74 -7.37 10.33
C ASP A 172 43.75 -8.90 10.59
N SER A 173 42.74 -9.65 10.15
CA SER A 173 42.74 -11.12 10.26
C SER A 173 43.63 -11.79 9.17
N PRO A 174 44.60 -12.66 9.52
CA PRO A 174 45.40 -13.34 8.52
C PRO A 174 44.67 -14.59 7.98
N THR A 175 44.46 -14.58 6.66
CA THR A 175 44.51 -15.73 5.74
C THR A 175 43.18 -16.31 5.18
N SER A 176 42.90 -15.88 3.94
CA SER A 176 42.66 -16.71 2.74
C SER A 176 41.24 -17.17 2.33
N SER A 177 40.95 -16.83 1.06
CA SER A 177 40.18 -17.57 0.05
C SER A 177 38.66 -17.36 -0.09
N ARG A 178 38.29 -16.40 -0.96
CA ARG A 178 37.14 -16.36 -1.92
C ARG A 178 36.91 -14.89 -2.28
N THR A 179 36.96 -14.40 -3.52
CA THR A 179 36.89 -14.99 -4.86
C THR A 179 37.56 -13.99 -5.80
N THR A 180 38.70 -14.35 -6.37
CA THR A 180 39.32 -13.63 -7.50
C THR A 180 39.40 -14.60 -8.66
N SER A 181 38.24 -15.07 -9.12
CA SER A 181 38.13 -15.99 -10.26
C SER A 181 37.01 -15.64 -11.23
N GLU A 182 36.28 -14.53 -11.06
CA GLU A 182 35.26 -14.08 -12.02
C GLU A 182 35.73 -12.90 -12.89
N ASP A 183 36.74 -12.12 -12.47
CA ASP A 183 37.19 -10.95 -13.24
C ASP A 183 38.11 -11.25 -14.43
N LYS A 184 38.61 -12.49 -14.58
CA LYS A 184 39.40 -12.88 -15.78
C LYS A 184 38.56 -13.43 -16.93
N ALA A 185 37.27 -13.72 -16.74
CA ALA A 185 36.39 -14.13 -17.84
C ALA A 185 35.79 -12.94 -18.60
N ALA A 186 35.63 -11.78 -17.94
CA ALA A 186 35.05 -10.57 -18.54
C ALA A 186 36.00 -9.80 -19.46
N ALA A 187 37.31 -10.09 -19.44
CA ALA A 187 38.31 -9.37 -20.24
C ALA A 187 38.53 -9.93 -21.66
N SER A 188 37.80 -10.99 -22.08
CA SER A 188 38.00 -11.61 -23.41
C SER A 188 36.93 -11.30 -24.46
N PHE A 189 35.86 -10.57 -24.13
CA PHE A 189 34.80 -10.28 -25.12
C PHE A 189 34.92 -8.87 -25.70
N GLN A 190 35.75 -8.74 -26.73
CA GLN A 190 35.78 -7.61 -27.65
C GLN A 190 34.55 -7.64 -28.57
N PRO A 191 33.66 -6.62 -28.62
CA PRO A 191 32.70 -6.50 -29.71
C PRO A 191 33.42 -5.93 -30.94
N LYS A 192 33.61 -6.80 -31.92
CA LYS A 192 34.09 -6.47 -33.27
C LYS A 192 33.06 -5.55 -33.95
N SER A 193 33.48 -4.33 -34.27
CA SER A 193 32.87 -3.47 -35.29
C SER A 193 32.71 -4.24 -36.61
N LYS A 194 31.52 -4.15 -37.22
CA LYS A 194 31.31 -4.27 -38.67
C LYS A 194 29.90 -3.83 -39.07
N ASP A 195 29.84 -2.67 -39.70
CA ASP A 195 29.22 -2.38 -41.00
C ASP A 195 28.06 -3.28 -41.47
N ILE A 196 26.88 -2.66 -41.56
CA ILE A 196 25.92 -2.55 -42.70
C ILE A 196 24.52 -2.31 -42.15
#